data_AF-A0A7C6UVE3-F1
#
_entry.id   AF-A0A7C6UVE3-F1
#
_cell.length_a   1.000
_cell.length_b   1.000
_cell.length_c   1.000
_cell.angle_alpha   90.00
_cell.angle_beta   90.00
_cell.angle_gamma   90.00
#
_symmetry.space_group_name_H-M   'P 1'
#
loop_
_entity.id
_entity.type
_entity.pdbx_description
1 polymer ?
#
loop_
_entity_poly.entity_id
_entity_poly.type
_entity_poly.pdbx_seq_one_letter_code
_entity_poly.pdbx_strand_id
1 'polypeptide(L)' 'IRIGPSLPAFLTPNVLKVLQDNYNIQPITTPEEDIKAILG' A
#
# COMPACT_ATOMS: atom_id res chain seq x y z
N ILE A 1 -4.38 -4.04 2.28
CA ILE A 1 -3.41 -4.86 1.51
C ILE A 1 -2.15 -4.03 1.33
N ARG A 2 -0.96 -4.54 1.68
CA ARG A 2 0.28 -3.75 1.60
C ARG A 2 1.11 -4.11 0.35
N ILE A 3 1.60 -3.11 -0.38
CA ILE A 3 2.33 -3.29 -1.65
C ILE A 3 3.63 -2.47 -1.66
N GLY A 4 4.77 -3.11 -1.87
CA GLY A 4 6.06 -2.47 -2.13
C GLY A 4 7.19 -3.50 -2.22
N PRO A 5 8.48 -3.11 -2.34
CA PRO A 5 9.11 -1.83 -1.95
C PRO A 5 9.07 -0.70 -3.00
N SER A 6 8.56 -0.96 -4.19
CA SER A 6 8.28 0.06 -5.20
C SER A 6 6.89 -0.14 -5.79
N LEU A 7 6.22 0.96 -6.13
CA LEU A 7 4.93 0.89 -6.81
C LEU A 7 5.14 0.30 -8.21
N PRO A 8 4.32 -0.69 -8.62
CA PRO A 8 4.41 -1.24 -9.97
C PRO A 8 4.33 -0.12 -11.02
N ALA A 9 5.32 -0.07 -11.92
CA ALA A 9 5.50 1.03 -12.88
C ALA A 9 4.32 1.26 -13.85
N PHE A 10 3.39 0.30 -13.95
CA PHE A 10 2.18 0.37 -14.77
C PHE A 10 0.98 0.99 -14.03
N LEU A 11 1.08 1.23 -12.72
CA LEU A 11 0.02 1.88 -11.95
C LEU A 11 0.15 3.39 -12.09
N THR A 12 -0.74 3.97 -12.89
CA THR A 12 -0.89 5.43 -12.94
C THR A 12 -1.48 5.95 -11.62
N PRO A 13 -1.22 7.21 -11.23
CA PRO A 13 -1.73 7.78 -9.99
C PRO A 13 -3.26 7.68 -9.83
N ASN A 14 -4.01 7.74 -10.94
CA ASN A 14 -5.46 7.57 -10.92
C ASN A 14 -5.90 6.16 -10.55
N VAL A 15 -5.27 5.13 -11.14
CA VAL A 15 -5.60 3.73 -10.80
C VAL A 15 -5.18 3.43 -9.37
N LEU A 16 -4.05 3.97 -8.93
CA LEU A 16 -3.59 3.84 -7.54
C LEU A 16 -4.62 4.39 -6.55
N LYS A 17 -5.22 5.55 -6.86
CA LYS A 17 -6.25 6.18 -6.03
C LYS A 17 -7.52 5.34 -5.97
N VAL A 18 -8.00 4.83 -7.10
CA VAL A 18 -9.16 3.92 -7.12
C VAL A 18 -8.90 2.67 -6.29
N LEU A 19 -7.69 2.10 -6.37
CA LEU A 19 -7.30 0.93 -5.60
C LEU A 19 -7.14 1.23 -4.09
N GLN A 20 -6.65 2.41 -3.73
CA GLN A 20 -6.64 2.90 -2.34
C GLN A 20 -8.06 3.03 -1.79
N ASP A 21 -8.95 3.68 -2.55
CA ASP A 21 -10.32 3.99 -2.13
C ASP A 21 -11.20 2.73 -2.00
N ASN A 22 -11.02 1.73 -2.88
CA ASN A 22 -11.86 0.52 -2.89
C ASN A 22 -11.29 -0.66 -2.09
N TYR A 23 -9.97 -0.76 -1.96
CA TYR A 23 -9.31 -1.95 -1.40
C TYR A 23 -8.34 -1.64 -0.26
N ASN A 24 -8.33 -0.39 0.22
CA ASN A 24 -7.47 0.07 1.31
C ASN A 24 -6.01 -0.36 1.08
N ILE A 25 -5.56 -0.18 -0.17
CA ILE A 25 -4.20 -0.51 -0.59
C ILE A 25 -3.25 0.52 -0.01
N GLN A 26 -2.22 0.09 0.69
CA GLN A 26 -1.23 0.97 1.29
C GLN A 26 0.17 0.54 0.84
N PRO A 27 1.10 1.48 0.62
CA PRO A 27 2.49 1.14 0.48
C PRO A 27 3.01 0.49 1.77
N ILE A 28 3.90 -0.51 1.67
CA ILE A 28 4.68 -0.97 2.84
C ILE A 28 5.59 0.18 3.28
N THR A 29 5.75 0.38 4.60
CA THR A 29 6.71 1.36 5.13
C THR A 29 7.92 0.62 5.72
N THR A 30 8.19 0.78 7.01
CA THR A 30 9.22 0.03 7.72
C THR A 30 8.64 -1.27 8.30
N PRO A 31 9.44 -2.35 8.42
CA PRO A 31 8.98 -3.59 9.02
C PRO A 31 8.39 -3.38 10.42
N GLU A 32 8.98 -2.50 11.23
CA GLU A 32 8.50 -2.18 12.57
C GLU A 32 7.10 -1.54 12.57
N GLU A 33 6.85 -0.59 11.67
CA GLU A 33 5.54 0.08 11.54
C GLU A 33 4.46 -0.86 10.98
N ASP A 34 4.83 -1.68 9.99
CA ASP A 34 3.90 -2.63 9.37
C ASP A 34 3.45 -3.70 10.37
N ILE A 35 4.37 -4.22 11.20
CA ILE A 35 4.04 -5.18 12.26
C ILE A 35 3.10 -4.54 13.30
N LYS A 36 3.38 -3.31 13.73
CA LYS A 36 2.55 -2.59 14.70
C LYS A 36 1.14 -2.33 14.18
N ALA A 37 1.00 -2.06 12.89
CA ALA A 37 -0.30 -1.82 12.25
C ALA A 37 -1.11 -3.10 11.95
N ILE A 38 -0.47 -4.29 11.95
CA ILE A 38 -1.15 -5.58 11.73
C ILE A 38 -1.56 -6.25 13.05
N LEU A 39 -0.78 -6.04 14.12
CA LEU A 39 -1.00 -6.66 15.44
C LEU A 39 -1.73 -5.76 16.44
N GLY A 40 -2.12 -4.54 16.05
CA GLY A 40 -2.84 -3.56 16.87
C GLY A 40 -4.35 -3.69 16.74
#